data_AF-A0A7W8RUN2-F1
#
_entry.id   AF-A0A7W8RUN2-F1
#
_cell.length_a   1.000
_cell.length_b   1.000
_cell.length_c   1.000
_cell.angle_alpha   90.00
_cell.angle_beta   90.00
_cell.angle_gamma   90.00
#
_symmetry.space_group_name_H-M   'P 1'
#
loop_
_entity.id
_entity.type
_entity.pdbx_description
1 polymer ?
#
loop_
_entity_poly.entity_id
_entity_poly.type
_entity_poly.pdbx_seq_one_letter_code
_entity_poly.pdbx_strand_id
1 'polypeptide(L)' 'MTVTYAGPVALNPGDWVICEWFDEHGELRHESFAAQAVRAEPRSIPAGSVQWSRIGRAA' A
#
# COMPACT_ATOMS: atom_id res chain seq x y z
N MET A 1 -3.35 -1.12 3.92
CA MET A 1 -2.90 -0.16 2.91
C MET A 1 -1.46 -0.46 2.56
N THR A 2 -1.23 -0.83 1.30
CA THR A 2 0.06 -1.16 0.70
C THR A 2 0.21 -0.31 -0.55
N VAL A 3 1.33 0.37 -0.72
CA VAL A 3 1.65 1.11 -1.95
C VAL A 3 2.13 0.11 -2.98
N THR A 4 1.44 0.01 -4.11
CA THR A 4 1.81 -0.88 -5.23
C THR A 4 2.58 -0.14 -6.32
N TYR A 5 2.42 1.19 -6.40
CA TYR A 5 3.15 2.04 -7.31
C TYR A 5 3.28 3.47 -6.76
N ALA A 6 4.43 4.11 -7.00
CA ALA A 6 4.65 5.52 -6.72
C ALA A 6 5.44 6.15 -7.88
N GLY A 7 4.87 7.15 -8.53
CA GLY A 7 5.49 7.86 -9.65
C GLY A 7 4.49 8.50 -10.62
N PRO A 8 4.96 8.99 -11.77
CA PRO A 8 4.12 9.63 -12.78
C PRO A 8 3.12 8.64 -13.40
N VAL A 9 1.87 9.07 -13.57
CA VAL A 9 0.84 8.29 -14.28
C VAL A 9 0.45 9.01 -15.57
N ALA A 10 0.22 8.25 -16.64
CA ALA A 10 -0.18 8.84 -17.91
C ALA A 10 -1.43 9.72 -17.76
N LEU A 11 -1.46 10.84 -18.51
CA LEU A 11 -2.58 11.78 -18.58
C LEU A 11 -2.92 12.55 -17.29
N ASN A 12 -2.15 12.38 -16.22
CA ASN A 12 -2.29 13.18 -14.99
C ASN A 12 -0.94 13.81 -14.60
N PRO A 13 -0.84 15.14 -14.47
CA PRO A 13 0.41 15.78 -14.08
C PRO A 13 0.79 15.45 -12.63
N GLY A 14 2.09 15.44 -12.36
CA GLY A 14 2.66 15.20 -11.04
C GLY A 14 2.83 13.72 -10.68
N ASP A 15 3.30 13.47 -9.46
CA ASP A 15 3.47 12.13 -8.92
C ASP A 15 2.19 11.63 -8.25
N TRP A 16 1.92 10.34 -8.46
CA TRP A 16 0.76 9.65 -7.93
C TRP A 16 1.18 8.40 -7.17
N VAL A 17 0.33 8.00 -6.24
CA VAL A 17 0.49 6.80 -5.45
C VAL A 17 -0.71 5.90 -5.71
N ILE A 18 -0.47 4.66 -6.09
CA ILE A 18 -1.50 3.65 -6.23
C ILE A 18 -1.42 2.74 -5.01
N CYS A 19 -2.54 2.57 -4.35
CA CYS A 19 -2.63 1.85 -3.09
C CYS A 19 -3.68 0.77 -3.14
N GLU A 20 -3.38 -0.35 -2.49
CA GLU A 20 -4.33 -1.42 -2.22
C GLU A 20 -4.57 -1.55 -0.72
N TRP A 21 -5.83 -1.71 -0.34
CA TRP A 21 -6.23 -1.84 1.05
C TRP A 21 -7.55 -2.60 1.18
N PHE A 22 -7.80 -3.18 2.34
CA PHE A 22 -9.10 -3.77 2.64
C PHE A 22 -9.94 -2.75 3.38
N ASP A 23 -11.18 -2.55 2.94
CA ASP A 23 -12.12 -1.67 3.62
C ASP A 23 -12.71 -2.31 4.89
N GLU A 24 -13.68 -1.63 5.52
CA GLU A 24 -14.32 -2.08 6.75
C GLU A 24 -15.09 -3.40 6.58
N HIS A 25 -15.48 -3.77 5.36
CA HIS A 25 -16.15 -5.03 5.04
C HIS A 25 -15.15 -6.13 4.66
N GLY A 26 -13.85 -5.80 4.60
CA GLY A 26 -12.81 -6.72 4.14
C GLY A 26 -12.74 -6.85 2.61
N GLU A 27 -13.34 -5.92 1.86
CA GLU A 27 -13.24 -5.91 0.40
C GLU A 27 -11.94 -5.25 -0.06
N LEU A 28 -11.28 -5.83 -1.06
CA LEU A 28 -10.07 -5.25 -1.63
C LEU A 28 -10.43 -3.98 -2.43
N ARG A 29 -9.85 -2.86 -2.03
CA ARG A 29 -9.91 -1.56 -2.68
C ARG A 29 -8.60 -1.28 -3.39
N HIS A 30 -8.70 -0.70 -4.58
CA HIS A 30 -7.58 -0.21 -5.38
C HIS A 30 -7.86 1.24 -5.76
N GLU A 31 -6.99 2.16 -5.36
CA GLU A 31 -7.25 3.59 -5.47
C GLU A 31 -5.98 4.40 -5.72
N SER A 32 -6.09 5.47 -6.50
CA SER A 32 -5.00 6.39 -6.81
C SER A 32 -5.16 7.72 -6.06
N PHE A 33 -4.04 8.20 -5.52
CA PHE A 33 -3.97 9.44 -4.77
C PHE A 33 -2.85 10.32 -5.31
N ALA A 34 -3.04 11.64 -5.32
CA ALA A 34 -1.94 12.56 -5.57
C ALA A 34 -0.88 12.38 -4.45
N ALA A 35 0.41 12.39 -4.79
CA ALA A 35 1.48 12.12 -3.83
C ALA A 35 1.44 13.06 -2.61
N GLN A 36 1.11 14.34 -2.82
CA GLN A 36 0.99 15.32 -1.74
C GLN A 36 -0.22 15.09 -0.81
N ALA A 37 -1.21 14.31 -1.22
CA ALA A 37 -2.39 13.99 -0.40
C ALA A 37 -2.16 12.77 0.51
N VAL A 38 -1.05 12.04 0.32
CA VAL A 38 -0.70 10.87 1.13
C VAL A 38 0.50 11.19 2.01
N ARG A 39 0.36 10.94 3.31
CA ARG A 39 1.47 11.02 4.25
C ARG A 39 1.99 9.62 4.53
N ALA A 40 3.27 9.40 4.29
CA ALA A 40 3.96 8.25 4.86
C ALA A 40 4.01 8.45 6.38
N GLU A 41 3.27 7.61 7.11
CA GLU A 41 3.42 7.51 8.56
C GLU A 41 4.30 6.31 8.86
N PRO A 42 5.54 6.53 9.33
CA PRO A 42 6.40 5.45 9.79
C PRO A 42 5.74 4.82 11.02
N ARG A 43 4.98 3.75 10.79
CA ARG A 43 4.58 2.86 11.87
C ARG A 43 5.72 1.89 12.03
N SER A 44 6.55 2.06 13.07
CA SER A 44 7.44 0.99 13.47
C SER A 44 6.56 -0.23 13.73
N ILE A 45 6.65 -1.25 12.88
CA ILE A 45 6.11 -2.57 13.21
C ILE A 45 7.18 -3.17 14.11
N PRO A 46 6.91 -3.40 15.41
CA PRO A 46 7.89 -4.04 16.28
C PRO A 46 8.36 -5.34 15.64
N ALA A 47 9.67 -5.61 15.66
CA ALA A 47 10.20 -6.84 15.09
C ALA A 47 9.50 -8.10 15.65
N GLY A 48 8.99 -8.03 16.89
CA GLY A 48 8.22 -9.10 17.53
C GLY A 48 6.77 -9.26 17.06
N SER A 49 6.19 -8.34 16.29
CA SER A 49 4.81 -8.44 15.79
C SER A 49 4.69 -8.93 14.34
N VAL A 50 5.81 -9.21 13.66
CA VAL A 50 5.81 -9.82 12.32
C VAL A 50 5.77 -11.34 12.45
N GLN A 51 4.62 -11.95 12.12
CA GLN A 51 4.53 -13.41 11.99
C GLN A 51 4.92 -13.84 10.57
N TRP A 52 6.18 -14.24 10.40
CA TRP A 52 6.73 -14.74 9.12
C TRP A 52 6.19 -16.12 8.68
N SER A 53 5.42 -16.80 9.52
CA SER A 53 5.11 -18.23 9.42
C SER A 53 4.10 -18.64 8.34
N ARG A 54 3.72 -17.75 7.41
CA ARG A 54 2.78 -18.08 6.31
C ARG A 54 3.32 -17.82 4.90
N ILE A 55 4.60 -17.45 4.74
CA ILE A 55 5.25 -17.44 3.41
C ILE A 55 5.94 -18.80 3.19
N GLY A 56 5.14 -19.87 3.22
CA GLY A 56 5.58 -21.19 2.78
C GLY A 56 5.46 -21.26 1.27
N ARG A 57 6.56 -21.57 0.58
CA ARG A 57 6.58 -21.85 -0.87
C ARG A 57 5.54 -22.92 -1.18
N ALA A 58 4.64 -22.64 -2.12
CA ALA A 58 4.03 -23.70 -2.89
C ALA A 58 5.17 -24.40 -3.65
N ALA A 59 5.48 -25.63 -3.26
CA ALA A 59 6.29 -26.57 -4.01
C ALA A 59 5.34 -27.54 -4.72
#